data_AF-A0A8T5BL63-F1
#
_entry.id   AF-A0A8T5BL63-F1
#
_cell.length_a   1.000
_cell.length_b   1.000
_cell.length_c   1.000
_cell.angle_alpha   90.00
_cell.angle_beta   90.00
_cell.angle_gamma   90.00
#
_symmetry.space_group_name_H-M   'P 1'
#
loop_
_entity.id
_entity.type
_entity.pdbx_description
1 polymer ?
#
loop_
_entity_poly.entity_id
_entity_poly.type
_entity_poly.pdbx_seq_one_letter_code
_entity_poly.pdbx_strand_id
1 'polypeptide(L)'
;MKKHLSLLLFTLLIFSLLLANPPYSTLNEKTYIFQPCLSNNISIMRNNDYSSIEQPLTVSSGFKTDGSQPSDERGLLKFDISSLPKGFKVKLAKLYLYVIGVYVWNGNEWTPKLALARTIQIHRITTDWIGWSFTYWSYAAFPSKLWNTPGGDFLPATDSVNFEITGTWNAWIVTSDVEAWYKGEHPNYGWLIKDLNEGDKIGYRVEYNNWFYVFGVEYSPKLEIILIIEANFLIKPLLMMSIFFSLFNHPNIRFKLNSIYLNEKNFKVNIYSIS
;
A
#
# COMPACT_ATOMS: atom_id res chain seq x y z
N MET A 1 -52.59 30.08 9.19
CA MET A 1 -51.40 29.90 10.07
C MET A 1 -51.20 28.48 10.58
N LYS A 2 -52.18 27.83 11.26
CA LYS A 2 -51.98 26.48 11.85
C LYS A 2 -51.58 25.36 10.85
N LYS A 3 -52.09 25.38 9.61
CA LYS A 3 -51.69 24.41 8.56
C LYS A 3 -50.24 24.58 8.07
N HIS A 4 -49.72 25.81 8.03
CA HIS A 4 -48.34 26.06 7.60
C HIS A 4 -47.32 25.68 8.67
N LEU A 5 -47.67 25.83 9.95
CA LEU A 5 -46.81 25.43 11.07
C LEU A 5 -46.70 23.89 11.17
N SER A 6 -47.80 23.18 10.90
CA SER A 6 -47.83 21.70 10.84
C SER A 6 -46.94 21.14 9.72
N LEU A 7 -46.93 21.78 8.55
CA LEU A 7 -46.10 21.33 7.42
C LEU A 7 -44.61 21.56 7.69
N LEU A 8 -44.26 22.69 8.33
CA LEU A 8 -42.87 23.02 8.71
C LEU A 8 -42.33 22.06 9.78
N LEU A 9 -43.16 21.70 10.76
CA LEU A 9 -42.80 20.72 11.80
C LEU A 9 -42.64 19.31 11.22
N PHE A 10 -43.46 18.93 10.22
CA PHE A 10 -43.36 17.64 9.55
C PHE A 10 -42.09 17.56 8.69
N THR A 11 -41.72 18.62 7.99
CA THR A 11 -40.46 18.67 7.22
C THR A 11 -39.23 18.68 8.13
N LEU A 12 -39.28 19.38 9.27
CA LEU A 12 -38.22 19.32 10.29
C LEU A 12 -38.07 17.93 10.92
N LEU A 13 -39.18 17.22 11.15
CA LEU A 13 -39.16 15.85 11.67
C LEU A 13 -38.56 14.87 10.66
N ILE A 14 -38.96 14.95 9.39
CA ILE A 14 -38.37 14.17 8.28
C ILE A 14 -36.87 14.49 8.16
N PHE A 15 -36.49 15.78 8.25
CA PHE A 15 -35.09 16.21 8.26
C PHE A 15 -34.30 15.60 9.42
N SER A 16 -34.88 15.55 10.62
CA SER A 16 -34.25 14.91 11.80
C SER A 16 -34.10 13.39 11.65
N LEU A 17 -35.07 12.71 11.02
CA LEU A 17 -35.04 11.26 10.76
C LEU A 17 -34.03 10.88 9.66
N LEU A 18 -33.86 11.72 8.63
CA LEU A 18 -32.86 11.56 7.58
C LEU A 18 -31.42 11.89 8.04
N LEU A 19 -31.26 12.81 9.00
CA LEU A 19 -29.96 13.08 9.63
C LEU A 19 -29.60 12.04 10.70
N ALA A 20 -30.59 11.46 11.39
CA ALA A 20 -30.38 10.43 12.41
C ALA A 20 -29.99 9.07 11.80
N ASN A 21 -30.40 8.80 10.55
CA ASN A 21 -30.04 7.60 9.82
C ASN A 21 -29.58 7.99 8.40
N PRO A 22 -28.34 8.49 8.20
CA PRO A 22 -27.79 8.47 6.85
C PRO A 22 -27.88 7.03 6.35
N PRO A 23 -28.40 6.78 5.13
CA PRO A 23 -28.29 5.44 4.57
C PRO A 23 -26.80 5.11 4.61
N TYR A 24 -26.44 4.12 5.41
CA TYR A 24 -25.09 3.58 5.42
C TYR A 24 -24.82 3.11 4.00
N SER A 25 -24.21 3.97 3.18
CA SER A 25 -23.67 3.56 1.90
C SER A 25 -22.60 2.57 2.27
N THR A 26 -22.84 1.29 2.01
CA THR A 26 -21.80 0.27 2.06
C THR A 26 -20.65 0.82 1.21
N LEU A 27 -19.51 1.11 1.85
CA LEU A 27 -18.32 1.54 1.13
C LEU A 27 -18.02 0.44 0.12
N ASN A 28 -18.13 0.76 -1.16
CA ASN A 28 -17.87 -0.20 -2.22
C ASN A 28 -16.37 -0.46 -2.23
N GLU A 29 -15.95 -1.58 -1.64
CA GLU A 29 -14.58 -2.03 -1.54
C GLU A 29 -14.22 -2.85 -2.76
N LYS A 30 -13.09 -2.51 -3.38
CA LYS A 30 -12.55 -3.27 -4.50
C LYS A 30 -11.11 -3.66 -4.24
N THR A 31 -10.84 -4.95 -4.32
CA THR A 31 -9.50 -5.52 -4.13
C THR A 31 -8.76 -5.63 -5.46
N TYR A 32 -7.50 -5.25 -5.45
CA TYR A 32 -6.54 -5.35 -6.54
C TYR A 32 -5.34 -6.16 -6.06
N ILE A 33 -4.90 -7.15 -6.84
CA ILE A 33 -3.73 -7.97 -6.53
C ILE A 33 -2.68 -7.74 -7.60
N PHE A 34 -1.49 -7.37 -7.18
CA PHE A 34 -0.32 -7.15 -8.02
C PHE A 34 0.72 -8.22 -7.75
N GLN A 35 1.32 -8.69 -8.84
CA GLN A 35 2.55 -9.47 -8.82
C GLN A 35 3.69 -8.53 -9.24
N PRO A 36 4.93 -8.74 -8.77
CA PRO A 36 6.06 -7.92 -9.21
C PRO A 36 6.24 -8.03 -10.72
N CYS A 37 6.62 -6.93 -11.39
CA CYS A 37 6.86 -6.98 -12.84
C CYS A 37 8.17 -7.74 -13.12
N LEU A 38 8.13 -8.62 -14.12
CA LEU A 38 9.19 -9.58 -14.42
C LEU A 38 10.45 -8.97 -15.03
N SER A 39 10.38 -7.73 -15.53
CA SER A 39 11.52 -7.12 -16.22
C SER A 39 12.46 -6.38 -15.28
N ASN A 40 11.99 -5.60 -14.28
CA ASN A 40 12.85 -4.65 -13.56
C ASN A 40 12.61 -4.50 -12.03
N ASN A 41 11.66 -5.22 -11.42
CA ASN A 41 11.08 -4.82 -10.12
C ASN A 41 11.39 -5.75 -8.91
N ILE A 42 12.28 -6.74 -9.07
CA ILE A 42 12.81 -7.53 -7.94
C ILE A 42 14.33 -7.45 -7.98
N SER A 43 14.97 -7.10 -6.86
CA SER A 43 16.43 -7.17 -6.71
C SER A 43 16.80 -7.66 -5.33
N ILE A 44 17.90 -8.37 -5.22
CA ILE A 44 18.46 -8.79 -3.95
C ILE A 44 19.70 -7.95 -3.75
N MET A 45 19.79 -7.23 -2.63
CA MET A 45 20.94 -6.39 -2.30
C MET A 45 21.72 -7.00 -1.14
N ARG A 46 22.96 -7.40 -1.39
CA ARG A 46 23.79 -8.08 -0.39
C ARG A 46 24.80 -7.15 0.25
N ASN A 47 25.07 -7.34 1.55
CA ASN A 47 26.21 -6.76 2.27
C ASN A 47 27.47 -7.62 2.11
N ASN A 48 27.72 -8.12 0.90
CA ASN A 48 28.97 -8.80 0.60
C ASN A 48 29.31 -8.49 -0.85
N ASP A 49 30.28 -7.60 -1.02
CA ASP A 49 30.70 -7.10 -2.32
C ASP A 49 31.05 -8.27 -3.25
N TYR A 50 30.69 -8.10 -4.53
CA TYR A 50 31.06 -8.95 -5.68
C TYR A 50 30.19 -10.17 -6.03
N SER A 51 29.07 -10.46 -5.35
CA SER A 51 28.15 -11.49 -5.88
C SER A 51 26.66 -11.25 -5.58
N SER A 52 25.91 -10.82 -6.58
CA SER A 52 24.50 -11.18 -6.69
C SER A 52 24.43 -12.63 -7.15
N ILE A 53 24.13 -13.58 -6.25
CA ILE A 53 23.70 -14.91 -6.71
C ILE A 53 22.21 -14.84 -6.96
N GLU A 54 21.81 -15.46 -8.05
CA GLU A 54 20.42 -15.70 -8.36
C GLU A 54 19.82 -16.53 -7.23
N GLN A 55 18.93 -15.91 -6.46
CA GLN A 55 17.69 -16.49 -5.93
C GLN A 55 17.84 -17.61 -4.88
N PRO A 56 16.92 -17.73 -3.90
CA PRO A 56 15.68 -16.98 -3.62
C PRO A 56 15.89 -15.56 -3.05
N LEU A 57 14.80 -14.78 -2.87
CA LEU A 57 14.85 -13.50 -2.14
C LEU A 57 15.31 -13.79 -0.71
N THR A 58 16.52 -13.35 -0.36
CA THR A 58 17.19 -13.74 0.88
C THR A 58 17.34 -12.53 1.79
N VAL A 59 16.99 -12.71 3.05
CA VAL A 59 17.33 -11.81 4.14
C VAL A 59 18.21 -12.58 5.10
N SER A 60 19.36 -12.03 5.46
CA SER A 60 20.23 -12.63 6.46
C SER A 60 20.82 -11.58 7.38
N SER A 61 21.19 -12.04 8.57
CA SER A 61 21.92 -11.27 9.56
C SER A 61 23.16 -12.05 9.97
N GLY A 62 24.29 -11.36 10.12
CA GLY A 62 25.56 -11.98 10.50
C GLY A 62 26.74 -11.02 10.58
N PHE A 63 27.61 -11.24 11.54
CA PHE A 63 28.71 -10.32 11.87
C PHE A 63 29.91 -10.33 10.91
N LYS A 64 30.05 -11.33 10.02
CA LYS A 64 31.30 -11.48 9.24
C LYS A 64 31.26 -10.73 7.92
N THR A 65 32.16 -9.77 7.77
CA THR A 65 32.35 -8.97 6.56
C THR A 65 33.42 -9.52 5.61
N ASP A 66 34.08 -10.62 5.97
CA ASP A 66 35.21 -11.21 5.22
C ASP A 66 34.80 -12.20 4.11
N GLY A 67 33.48 -12.33 3.87
CA GLY A 67 32.94 -13.23 2.86
C GLY A 67 32.93 -14.72 3.22
N SER A 68 33.43 -15.11 4.40
CA SER A 68 33.42 -16.51 4.88
C SER A 68 32.04 -17.00 5.35
N GLN A 69 31.02 -16.13 5.30
CA GLN A 69 29.65 -16.28 5.83
C GLN A 69 29.61 -16.44 7.37
N PRO A 70 28.60 -15.88 8.06
CA PRO A 70 27.43 -15.11 7.58
C PRO A 70 27.67 -13.58 7.58
N SER A 71 27.11 -12.86 6.60
CA SER A 71 27.05 -11.39 6.48
C SER A 71 25.59 -10.93 6.37
N ASP A 72 25.29 -9.64 6.52
CA ASP A 72 23.92 -9.16 6.33
C ASP A 72 23.47 -9.22 4.85
N GLU A 73 22.21 -9.55 4.58
CA GLU A 73 21.61 -9.49 3.25
C GLU A 73 20.23 -8.85 3.33
N ARG A 74 19.91 -7.97 2.37
CA ARG A 74 18.65 -7.22 2.32
C ARG A 74 17.90 -7.53 1.03
N GLY A 75 16.60 -7.71 1.12
CA GLY A 75 15.73 -7.86 -0.04
C GLY A 75 15.26 -6.51 -0.58
N LEU A 76 15.18 -6.33 -1.90
CA LEU A 76 14.53 -5.17 -2.52
C LEU A 76 13.38 -5.63 -3.42
N LEU A 77 12.23 -4.98 -3.28
CA LEU A 77 11.03 -5.39 -4.02
C LEU A 77 10.16 -4.19 -4.39
N LYS A 78 9.68 -4.16 -5.63
CA LYS A 78 8.82 -3.11 -6.17
C LYS A 78 7.62 -3.72 -6.90
N PHE A 79 6.49 -3.02 -6.87
CA PHE A 79 5.28 -3.40 -7.60
C PHE A 79 4.83 -2.23 -8.45
N ASP A 80 4.41 -2.51 -9.69
CA ASP A 80 3.78 -1.50 -10.52
C ASP A 80 2.29 -1.40 -10.19
N ILE A 81 1.90 -0.27 -9.60
CA ILE A 81 0.51 0.03 -9.20
C ILE A 81 -0.16 1.05 -10.14
N SER A 82 0.46 1.36 -11.27
CA SER A 82 0.00 2.39 -12.20
C SER A 82 -1.39 2.10 -12.81
N SER A 83 -1.81 0.83 -12.81
CA SER A 83 -3.12 0.39 -13.31
C SER A 83 -4.28 0.60 -12.32
N LEU A 84 -4.01 1.08 -11.09
CA LEU A 84 -5.08 1.42 -10.15
C LEU A 84 -5.93 2.59 -10.68
N PRO A 85 -7.27 2.51 -10.60
CA PRO A 85 -8.14 3.61 -11.02
C PRO A 85 -7.92 4.82 -10.12
N LYS A 86 -8.05 6.03 -10.66
CA LYS A 86 -7.96 7.30 -9.92
C LYS A 86 -9.28 7.66 -9.24
N GLY A 87 -9.25 8.54 -8.25
CA GLY A 87 -10.44 9.04 -7.54
C GLY A 87 -10.97 8.14 -6.41
N PHE A 88 -10.17 7.17 -5.97
CA PHE A 88 -10.46 6.33 -4.81
C PHE A 88 -9.52 6.65 -3.65
N LYS A 89 -9.80 6.12 -2.47
CA LYS A 89 -8.86 6.11 -1.35
C LYS A 89 -8.33 4.69 -1.12
N VAL A 90 -7.05 4.58 -0.80
CA VAL A 90 -6.43 3.33 -0.35
C VAL A 90 -6.93 3.05 1.06
N LYS A 91 -7.72 1.98 1.24
CA LYS A 91 -8.22 1.53 2.55
C LYS A 91 -7.17 0.68 3.27
N LEU A 92 -6.57 -0.26 2.55
CA LEU A 92 -5.61 -1.22 3.07
C LEU A 92 -4.66 -1.64 1.95
N ALA A 93 -3.39 -1.77 2.27
CA ALA A 93 -2.45 -2.50 1.42
C ALA A 93 -1.66 -3.51 2.24
N LYS A 94 -1.54 -4.74 1.73
CA LYS A 94 -0.78 -5.83 2.34
C LYS A 94 0.22 -6.41 1.34
N LEU A 95 1.49 -6.40 1.70
CA LEU A 95 2.51 -7.14 0.97
C LEU A 95 2.62 -8.54 1.55
N TYR A 96 2.70 -9.55 0.69
CA TYR A 96 2.87 -10.94 1.09
C TYR A 96 4.10 -11.58 0.43
N LEU A 97 4.86 -12.32 1.23
CA LEU A 97 5.98 -13.15 0.79
C LEU A 97 5.85 -14.55 1.39
N TYR A 98 6.12 -15.57 0.60
CA TYR A 98 6.04 -16.97 1.05
C TYR A 98 7.41 -17.44 1.52
N VAL A 99 7.51 -17.92 2.75
CA VAL A 99 8.76 -18.40 3.35
C VAL A 99 9.05 -19.82 2.86
N ILE A 100 10.19 -20.02 2.21
CA ILE A 100 10.59 -21.31 1.66
C ILE A 100 11.69 -22.00 2.45
N GLY A 101 12.41 -21.26 3.29
CA GLY A 101 13.49 -21.80 4.09
C GLY A 101 13.92 -20.82 5.18
N VAL A 102 14.25 -21.36 6.34
CA VAL A 102 14.88 -20.61 7.42
C VAL A 102 16.07 -21.40 7.94
N TYR A 103 17.17 -20.71 8.24
CA TYR A 103 18.45 -21.36 8.55
C TYR A 103 19.19 -20.66 9.67
N VAL A 104 19.97 -21.44 10.41
CA VAL A 104 20.94 -20.95 11.38
C VAL A 104 22.32 -21.43 10.97
N TRP A 105 23.29 -20.52 11.00
CA TRP A 105 24.69 -20.87 10.77
C TRP A 105 25.25 -21.65 11.95
N ASN A 106 25.80 -22.84 11.70
CA ASN A 106 26.38 -23.70 12.75
C ASN A 106 27.90 -23.52 12.93
N GLY A 107 28.52 -22.61 12.17
CA GLY A 107 29.97 -22.42 12.12
C GLY A 107 30.61 -22.91 10.81
N ASN A 108 29.95 -23.82 10.09
CA ASN A 108 30.44 -24.42 8.85
C ASN A 108 29.44 -24.35 7.69
N GLU A 109 28.15 -24.50 7.98
CA GLU A 109 27.08 -24.49 6.97
C GLU A 109 25.76 -23.91 7.50
N TRP A 110 24.88 -23.55 6.58
CA TRP A 110 23.50 -23.16 6.88
C TRP A 110 22.68 -24.40 7.24
N THR A 111 22.33 -24.54 8.51
CA THR A 111 21.50 -25.65 8.99
C THR A 111 20.02 -25.26 8.92
N PRO A 112 19.16 -26.00 8.19
CA PRO A 112 17.75 -25.67 8.06
C PRO A 112 17.02 -25.83 9.41
N LYS A 113 16.01 -24.98 9.61
CA LYS A 113 15.08 -25.01 10.75
C LYS A 113 13.63 -24.98 10.25
N LEU A 114 12.69 -25.32 11.13
CA LEU A 114 11.26 -25.18 10.85
C LEU A 114 10.76 -23.75 11.11
N ALA A 115 11.35 -23.07 12.09
CA ALA A 115 10.99 -21.71 12.45
C ALA A 115 12.18 -20.94 13.07
N LEU A 116 12.15 -19.62 12.97
CA LEU A 116 13.08 -18.69 13.62
C LEU A 116 12.34 -17.53 14.29
N ALA A 117 12.78 -17.15 15.48
CA ALA A 117 12.37 -15.92 16.14
C ALA A 117 13.25 -14.76 15.65
N ARG A 118 12.92 -14.21 14.47
CA ARG A 118 13.58 -13.04 13.88
C ARG A 118 12.56 -12.00 13.50
N THR A 119 12.91 -10.73 13.70
CA THR A 119 12.04 -9.62 13.30
C THR A 119 12.45 -9.13 11.93
N ILE A 120 11.66 -9.46 10.90
CA ILE A 120 11.89 -9.01 9.53
C ILE A 120 11.03 -7.77 9.26
N GLN A 121 11.71 -6.67 8.99
CA GLN A 121 11.14 -5.35 8.80
C GLN A 121 11.03 -5.00 7.32
N ILE A 122 10.03 -4.19 6.99
CA ILE A 122 9.90 -3.57 5.68
C ILE A 122 10.03 -2.06 5.77
N HIS A 123 10.78 -1.47 4.84
CA HIS A 123 11.12 -0.06 4.83
C HIS A 123 10.87 0.55 3.45
N ARG A 124 10.19 1.69 3.38
CA ARG A 124 10.02 2.41 2.10
C ARG A 124 11.36 2.96 1.61
N ILE A 125 11.72 2.64 0.37
CA ILE A 125 12.94 3.14 -0.27
C ILE A 125 12.72 4.58 -0.76
N THR A 126 13.75 5.41 -0.62
CA THR A 126 13.71 6.83 -1.02
C THR A 126 14.60 7.17 -2.22
N THR A 127 15.46 6.25 -2.63
CA THR A 127 16.34 6.40 -3.80
C THR A 127 16.01 5.33 -4.84
N ASP A 128 15.76 5.76 -6.08
CA ASP A 128 15.51 4.81 -7.18
C ASP A 128 16.71 3.88 -7.40
N TRP A 129 16.45 2.65 -7.82
CA TRP A 129 17.45 1.61 -8.01
C TRP A 129 17.14 0.79 -9.26
N ILE A 130 18.18 0.19 -9.83
CA ILE A 130 18.05 -0.71 -10.97
C ILE A 130 18.27 -2.13 -10.46
N GLY A 131 17.25 -2.97 -10.65
CA GLY A 131 17.34 -4.38 -10.25
C GLY A 131 18.28 -5.20 -11.11
N TRP A 132 18.30 -6.51 -10.88
CA TRP A 132 19.07 -7.48 -11.69
C TRP A 132 20.59 -7.28 -11.67
N SER A 133 21.25 -7.72 -10.59
CA SER A 133 22.72 -7.74 -10.44
C SER A 133 23.42 -6.36 -10.51
N PHE A 134 22.68 -5.28 -10.71
CA PHE A 134 23.19 -3.90 -10.69
C PHE A 134 22.87 -3.18 -9.36
N THR A 135 22.35 -3.88 -8.35
CA THR A 135 22.23 -3.34 -7.00
C THR A 135 23.22 -4.02 -6.07
N TYR A 136 24.07 -3.23 -5.43
CA TYR A 136 25.07 -3.69 -4.46
C TYR A 136 24.93 -2.90 -3.16
N TRP A 137 25.67 -3.30 -2.12
CA TRP A 137 25.69 -2.58 -0.86
C TRP A 137 25.99 -1.08 -1.04
N SER A 138 26.94 -0.74 -1.92
CA SER A 138 27.29 0.66 -2.18
C SER A 138 26.52 1.30 -3.34
N TYR A 139 25.94 0.51 -4.25
CA TYR A 139 25.36 1.00 -5.51
C TYR A 139 23.86 0.72 -5.61
N ALA A 140 23.07 1.79 -5.80
CA ALA A 140 21.67 1.70 -6.18
C ALA A 140 21.50 1.27 -7.65
N ALA A 141 22.44 1.66 -8.51
CA ALA A 141 22.56 1.19 -9.88
C ALA A 141 24.04 1.20 -10.29
N PHE A 142 24.65 0.03 -10.37
CA PHE A 142 26.06 -0.07 -10.71
C PHE A 142 26.32 0.19 -12.21
N PRO A 143 27.43 0.86 -12.56
CA PRO A 143 28.36 1.60 -11.70
C PRO A 143 27.97 3.07 -11.51
N SER A 144 26.84 3.51 -12.06
CA SER A 144 26.52 4.93 -12.28
C SER A 144 25.88 5.64 -11.09
N LYS A 145 25.35 4.92 -10.10
CA LYS A 145 24.58 5.49 -9.00
C LYS A 145 24.87 4.79 -7.67
N LEU A 146 25.33 5.57 -6.70
CA LEU A 146 25.53 5.16 -5.32
C LEU A 146 24.24 5.32 -4.50
N TRP A 147 24.13 4.54 -3.43
CA TRP A 147 23.26 4.90 -2.32
C TRP A 147 23.86 6.08 -1.55
N ASN A 148 23.05 6.92 -0.92
CA ASN A 148 23.59 7.95 -0.02
C ASN A 148 24.14 7.31 1.26
N THR A 149 23.47 6.26 1.74
CA THR A 149 23.95 5.39 2.84
C THR A 149 24.18 3.99 2.32
N PRO A 150 25.38 3.40 2.47
CA PRO A 150 25.64 2.01 2.11
C PRO A 150 24.61 1.06 2.76
N GLY A 151 24.10 0.15 1.95
CA GLY A 151 22.99 -0.75 2.29
C GLY A 151 21.60 -0.18 2.00
N GLY A 152 21.49 0.99 1.37
CA GLY A 152 20.22 1.51 0.87
C GLY A 152 19.74 2.78 1.58
N ASP A 153 18.98 3.58 0.84
CA ASP A 153 18.30 4.77 1.38
C ASP A 153 16.83 4.45 1.62
N PHE A 154 16.42 4.44 2.88
CA PHE A 154 15.09 4.02 3.29
C PHE A 154 14.62 4.74 4.56
N LEU A 155 13.31 4.74 4.79
CA LEU A 155 12.66 5.31 5.98
C LEU A 155 12.61 4.31 7.15
N PRO A 156 12.27 4.75 8.37
CA PRO A 156 11.94 3.83 9.47
C PRO A 156 10.94 2.74 9.05
N ALA A 157 10.96 1.61 9.75
CA ALA A 157 10.14 0.45 9.40
C ALA A 157 8.66 0.82 9.29
N THR A 158 8.05 0.47 8.16
CA THR A 158 6.61 0.61 7.93
C THR A 158 5.84 -0.45 8.72
N ASP A 159 6.34 -1.69 8.70
CA ASP A 159 5.79 -2.82 9.45
C ASP A 159 6.84 -3.91 9.65
N SER A 160 6.53 -4.92 10.46
CA SER A 160 7.42 -6.06 10.72
C SER A 160 6.66 -7.35 11.03
N VAL A 161 7.30 -8.48 10.73
CA VAL A 161 6.91 -9.81 11.23
C VAL A 161 7.97 -10.27 12.22
N ASN A 162 7.57 -10.97 13.29
CA ASN A 162 8.47 -11.32 14.41
C ASN A 162 8.87 -12.80 14.46
N PHE A 163 8.32 -13.60 13.56
CA PHE A 163 8.55 -15.03 13.50
C PHE A 163 8.47 -15.50 12.06
N GLU A 164 9.42 -16.34 11.68
CA GLU A 164 9.57 -16.87 10.34
C GLU A 164 9.36 -18.37 10.39
N ILE A 165 8.43 -18.89 9.59
CA ILE A 165 8.07 -20.32 9.58
C ILE A 165 8.06 -20.81 8.14
N THR A 166 8.88 -21.81 7.84
CA THR A 166 8.92 -22.41 6.50
C THR A 166 7.55 -22.95 6.08
N GLY A 167 7.14 -22.66 4.84
CA GLY A 167 5.87 -23.09 4.30
C GLY A 167 4.69 -22.18 4.64
N THR A 168 4.94 -20.95 5.09
CA THR A 168 3.90 -19.99 5.47
C THR A 168 4.01 -18.66 4.72
N TRP A 169 2.93 -17.89 4.72
CA TRP A 169 2.92 -16.54 4.19
C TRP A 169 3.17 -15.51 5.29
N ASN A 170 4.16 -14.65 5.08
CA ASN A 170 4.26 -13.41 5.83
C ASN A 170 3.40 -12.33 5.18
N ALA A 171 2.94 -11.39 6.01
CA ALA A 171 2.14 -10.26 5.58
C ALA A 171 2.59 -8.98 6.31
N TRP A 172 2.85 -7.91 5.56
CA TRP A 172 3.15 -6.58 6.10
C TRP A 172 2.08 -5.58 5.66
N ILE A 173 1.59 -4.76 6.58
CA ILE A 173 0.66 -3.66 6.32
C ILE A 173 1.45 -2.45 5.83
N VAL A 174 1.29 -2.14 4.54
CA VAL A 174 2.05 -1.07 3.85
C VAL A 174 1.13 0.04 3.31
N THR A 175 -0.04 0.20 3.95
CA THR A 175 -1.11 1.11 3.52
C THR A 175 -0.63 2.54 3.33
N SER A 176 0.14 3.09 4.27
CA SER A 176 0.64 4.47 4.21
C SER A 176 1.58 4.71 3.02
N ASP A 177 2.46 3.76 2.74
CA ASP A 177 3.41 3.85 1.63
C ASP A 177 2.69 3.82 0.28
N VAL A 178 1.75 2.87 0.12
CA VAL A 178 0.94 2.74 -1.08
C VAL A 178 0.03 3.96 -1.28
N GLU A 179 -0.55 4.50 -0.21
CA GLU A 179 -1.37 5.71 -0.28
C GLU A 179 -0.54 6.92 -0.77
N ALA A 180 0.67 7.10 -0.26
CA ALA A 180 1.57 8.18 -0.69
C ALA A 180 1.95 8.07 -2.18
N TRP A 181 2.24 6.86 -2.67
CA TRP A 181 2.53 6.62 -4.08
C TRP A 181 1.29 6.81 -4.97
N TYR A 182 0.14 6.32 -4.52
CA TYR A 182 -1.11 6.40 -5.26
C TYR A 182 -1.58 7.85 -5.46
N LYS A 183 -1.39 8.70 -4.43
CA LYS A 183 -1.64 10.15 -4.49
C LYS A 183 -0.57 10.93 -5.24
N GLY A 184 0.58 10.32 -5.54
CA GLY A 184 1.71 10.97 -6.20
C GLY A 184 2.50 11.91 -5.29
N GLU A 185 2.36 11.79 -3.96
CA GLU A 185 3.14 12.56 -2.98
C GLU A 185 4.61 12.16 -3.02
N HIS A 186 4.86 10.87 -3.30
CA HIS A 186 6.19 10.31 -3.47
C HIS A 186 6.25 9.35 -4.67
N PRO A 187 7.39 9.26 -5.36
CA PRO A 187 7.62 8.22 -6.35
C PRO A 187 7.66 6.82 -5.70
N ASN A 188 7.21 5.81 -6.45
CA ASN A 188 7.27 4.42 -6.03
C ASN A 188 8.64 3.81 -6.36
N TYR A 189 9.48 3.65 -5.34
CA TYR A 189 10.75 2.93 -5.40
C TYR A 189 10.71 1.56 -4.72
N GLY A 190 9.52 1.11 -4.28
CA GLY A 190 9.36 -0.14 -3.58
C GLY A 190 9.88 -0.12 -2.15
N TRP A 191 10.25 -1.31 -1.67
CA TRP A 191 10.62 -1.56 -0.29
C TRP A 191 11.93 -2.31 -0.18
N LEU A 192 12.64 -2.02 0.91
CA LEU A 192 13.76 -2.75 1.43
C LEU A 192 13.27 -3.64 2.58
N ILE A 193 13.70 -4.89 2.57
CA ILE A 193 13.36 -5.91 3.57
C ILE A 193 14.65 -6.30 4.26
N LYS A 194 14.68 -6.23 5.58
CA LYS A 194 15.87 -6.55 6.37
C LYS A 194 15.51 -7.18 7.70
N ASP A 195 16.49 -7.88 8.26
CA ASP A 195 16.42 -8.31 9.63
C ASP A 195 16.66 -7.11 10.56
N LEU A 196 15.91 -7.01 11.66
CA LEU A 196 16.11 -5.98 12.67
C LEU A 196 17.50 -6.11 13.32
N ASN A 197 17.97 -7.33 13.59
CA ASN A 197 19.22 -7.55 14.32
C ASN A 197 20.35 -7.94 13.34
N GLU A 198 20.65 -7.04 12.41
CA GLU A 198 21.86 -7.11 11.59
C GLU A 198 23.15 -7.07 12.44
N GLY A 199 24.21 -7.68 11.95
CA GLY A 199 25.47 -7.82 12.68
C GLY A 199 25.42 -8.81 13.85
N ASP A 200 24.42 -9.71 13.89
CA ASP A 200 24.30 -10.75 14.90
C ASP A 200 25.54 -11.66 14.90
N LYS A 201 25.97 -12.10 16.09
CA LYS A 201 27.11 -13.00 16.26
C LYS A 201 26.83 -14.37 15.64
N ILE A 202 25.55 -14.76 15.59
CA ILE A 202 25.07 -15.98 14.94
C ILE A 202 24.44 -15.59 13.60
N GLY A 203 24.73 -16.37 12.56
CA GLY A 203 24.09 -16.20 11.27
C GLY A 203 22.65 -16.68 11.28
N TYR A 204 21.73 -15.82 10.87
CA TYR A 204 20.34 -16.20 10.58
C TYR A 204 20.01 -15.89 9.15
N ARG A 205 19.21 -16.75 8.51
CA ARG A 205 18.76 -16.56 7.14
C ARG A 205 17.30 -16.92 7.00
N VAL A 206 16.59 -16.09 6.24
CA VAL A 206 15.22 -16.30 5.78
C VAL A 206 15.23 -16.22 4.26
N GLU A 207 14.64 -17.22 3.63
CA GLU A 207 14.49 -17.31 2.19
C GLU A 207 13.01 -17.23 1.84
N TYR A 208 12.67 -16.31 0.94
CA TYR A 208 11.33 -16.14 0.41
C TYR A 208 11.26 -16.61 -1.04
N ASN A 209 10.16 -17.29 -1.39
CA ASN A 209 9.89 -17.67 -2.76
C ASN A 209 9.90 -16.41 -3.64
N ASN A 210 10.49 -16.56 -4.82
CA ASN A 210 10.43 -15.55 -5.87
C ASN A 210 9.97 -16.20 -7.17
N TRP A 211 9.90 -15.40 -8.22
CA TRP A 211 9.36 -15.82 -9.50
C TRP A 211 10.11 -16.99 -10.16
N PHE A 212 11.38 -17.23 -9.82
CA PHE A 212 12.12 -18.37 -10.35
C PHE A 212 11.82 -19.63 -9.53
N TYR A 213 10.56 -20.04 -9.64
CA TYR A 213 10.03 -21.41 -9.57
C TYR A 213 10.80 -22.45 -8.74
N VAL A 214 11.00 -22.23 -7.44
CA VAL A 214 11.28 -23.36 -6.54
C VAL A 214 9.97 -24.10 -6.24
N PHE A 215 8.86 -23.38 -6.01
CA PHE A 215 7.58 -23.98 -5.57
C PHE A 215 6.34 -23.66 -6.42
N GLY A 216 6.40 -22.76 -7.42
CA GLY A 216 5.26 -22.42 -8.31
C GLY A 216 4.88 -20.93 -8.34
N VAL A 217 4.12 -20.50 -9.36
CA VAL A 217 3.65 -19.10 -9.51
C VAL A 217 2.76 -18.65 -8.35
N GLU A 218 1.99 -19.57 -7.79
CA GLU A 218 1.01 -19.32 -6.72
C GLU A 218 1.66 -18.87 -5.41
N TYR A 219 2.94 -19.16 -5.22
CA TYR A 219 3.76 -18.74 -4.08
C TYR A 219 4.57 -17.47 -4.36
N SER A 220 4.34 -16.79 -5.48
CA SER A 220 5.08 -15.56 -5.83
C SER A 220 4.71 -14.39 -4.92
N PRO A 221 5.64 -13.46 -4.66
CA PRO A 221 5.37 -12.22 -3.94
C PRO A 221 4.13 -11.49 -4.47
N LYS A 222 3.24 -11.01 -3.59
CA LYS A 222 2.04 -10.31 -4.03
C LYS A 222 1.72 -9.10 -3.16
N LEU A 223 1.22 -8.04 -3.79
CA LEU A 223 0.72 -6.85 -3.12
C LEU A 223 -0.80 -6.78 -3.32
N GLU A 224 -1.55 -6.86 -2.23
CA GLU A 224 -3.00 -6.70 -2.21
C GLU A 224 -3.34 -5.26 -1.80
N ILE A 225 -4.21 -4.60 -2.56
CA ILE A 225 -4.64 -3.23 -2.31
C ILE A 225 -6.17 -3.18 -2.35
N ILE A 226 -6.78 -2.68 -1.29
CA ILE A 226 -8.22 -2.45 -1.20
C ILE A 226 -8.48 -0.95 -1.38
N LEU A 227 -9.25 -0.62 -2.42
CA LEU A 227 -9.70 0.74 -2.71
C LEU A 227 -11.15 0.94 -2.25
N ILE A 228 -11.46 2.16 -1.82
CA ILE A 228 -12.82 2.61 -1.46
C ILE A 228 -13.17 3.93 -2.12
N ILE A 229 -14.46 4.13 -2.41
CA ILE A 229 -14.98 5.41 -2.91
C ILE A 229 -14.99 6.43 -1.76
N GLU A 230 -14.48 7.63 -1.99
CA GLU A 230 -14.72 8.73 -1.05
C GLU A 230 -16.21 9.14 -1.09
N ALA A 231 -16.90 8.99 0.04
CA ALA A 231 -18.32 9.29 0.19
C ALA A 231 -18.70 10.77 -0.13
N ASN A 232 -17.72 11.65 -0.31
CA ASN A 232 -17.95 13.09 -0.50
C ASN A 232 -18.37 13.51 -1.92
N PHE A 233 -18.23 12.66 -2.94
CA PHE A 233 -18.48 13.09 -4.33
C PHE A 233 -19.92 12.87 -4.83
N LEU A 234 -20.67 11.91 -4.30
CA LEU A 234 -21.97 11.52 -4.85
C LEU A 234 -23.18 11.88 -3.98
N ILE A 235 -23.02 12.01 -2.67
CA ILE A 235 -24.17 12.10 -1.76
C ILE A 235 -24.69 13.54 -1.64
N LYS A 236 -23.82 14.56 -1.59
CA LYS A 236 -24.26 15.96 -1.43
C LYS A 236 -25.09 16.50 -2.62
N PRO A 237 -24.71 16.28 -3.90
CA PRO A 237 -25.46 16.83 -5.02
C PRO A 237 -26.82 16.13 -5.22
N LEU A 238 -26.87 14.80 -5.12
CA LEU A 238 -28.10 14.01 -5.33
C LEU A 238 -29.14 14.25 -4.24
N LEU A 239 -28.73 14.37 -2.97
CA LEU A 239 -29.65 14.72 -1.88
C LEU A 239 -30.17 16.16 -2.04
N MET A 240 -29.33 17.12 -2.44
CA MET A 240 -29.79 18.49 -2.69
C MET A 240 -30.76 18.57 -3.88
N MET A 241 -30.55 17.75 -4.90
CA MET A 241 -31.38 17.75 -6.12
C MET A 241 -32.75 17.11 -5.88
N SER A 242 -32.86 16.06 -5.07
CA SER A 242 -34.16 15.48 -4.68
C SER A 242 -34.98 16.41 -3.79
N ILE A 243 -34.33 17.15 -2.88
CA ILE A 243 -34.95 18.21 -2.08
C ILE A 243 -35.47 19.33 -2.99
N PHE A 244 -34.70 19.71 -4.02
CA PHE A 244 -35.09 20.72 -5.01
C PHE A 244 -36.37 20.34 -5.77
N PHE A 245 -36.51 19.09 -6.22
CA PHE A 245 -37.73 18.67 -6.94
C PHE A 245 -38.98 18.59 -6.04
N SER A 246 -38.81 18.27 -4.75
CA SER A 246 -39.94 18.17 -3.81
C SER A 246 -40.54 19.54 -3.41
N LEU A 247 -39.72 20.59 -3.37
CA LEU A 247 -40.16 21.96 -3.04
C LEU A 247 -40.84 22.69 -4.22
N PHE A 248 -40.59 22.26 -5.46
CA PHE A 248 -41.02 22.96 -6.68
C PHE A 248 -42.31 22.40 -7.31
N ASN A 249 -42.84 21.29 -6.81
CA ASN A 249 -44.08 20.67 -7.30
C ASN A 249 -45.33 21.03 -6.46
N HIS A 250 -45.33 22.18 -5.79
CA HIS A 250 -46.55 22.69 -5.15
C HIS A 250 -47.39 23.46 -6.20
N PRO A 251 -48.69 23.16 -6.38
CA PRO A 251 -49.50 23.69 -7.49
C PRO A 251 -49.66 25.22 -7.56
N ASN A 252 -49.19 25.96 -6.54
CA ASN A 252 -49.41 27.41 -6.38
C ASN A 252 -48.10 28.23 -6.30
N ILE A 253 -46.92 27.62 -6.47
CA ILE A 253 -45.64 28.33 -6.43
C ILE A 253 -44.75 27.86 -7.59
N ARG A 254 -44.44 28.74 -8.54
CA ARG A 254 -43.55 28.46 -9.68
C ARG A 254 -42.24 29.23 -9.54
N PHE A 255 -41.12 28.55 -9.73
CA PHE A 255 -39.78 29.13 -9.75
C PHE A 255 -39.04 28.62 -10.99
N LYS A 256 -38.23 29.47 -11.64
CA LYS A 256 -37.34 29.05 -12.75
C LYS A 256 -35.94 28.84 -12.20
N LEU A 257 -35.37 27.67 -12.50
CA LEU A 257 -33.94 27.46 -12.35
C LEU A 257 -33.21 28.16 -13.50
N ASN A 258 -32.30 29.08 -13.18
CA ASN A 258 -31.53 29.80 -14.21
C ASN A 258 -30.18 29.13 -14.48
N SER A 259 -29.42 28.83 -13.42
CA SER A 259 -28.14 28.15 -13.54
C SER A 259 -27.71 27.47 -12.23
N ILE A 260 -26.97 26.37 -12.39
CA ILE A 260 -26.28 25.67 -11.31
C ILE A 260 -24.78 25.77 -11.59
N TYR A 261 -24.02 26.25 -10.62
CA TYR A 261 -22.56 26.28 -10.69
C TYR A 261 -21.97 25.38 -9.61
N LEU A 262 -21.13 24.43 -10.04
CA LEU A 262 -20.37 23.55 -9.17
C LEU A 262 -18.88 23.79 -9.41
N ASN A 263 -18.12 24.11 -8.37
CA ASN A 263 -16.67 24.00 -8.40
C ASN A 263 -16.15 23.37 -7.10
N GLU A 264 -14.87 23.03 -7.08
CA GLU A 264 -14.20 22.31 -5.98
C GLU A 264 -14.36 22.95 -4.59
N LYS A 265 -14.74 24.24 -4.50
CA LYS A 265 -14.85 24.98 -3.24
C LYS A 265 -16.24 25.53 -2.94
N ASN A 266 -17.11 25.70 -3.95
CA ASN A 266 -18.38 26.40 -3.81
C ASN A 266 -19.51 25.74 -4.63
N PHE A 267 -20.69 25.71 -4.01
CA PHE A 267 -21.96 25.40 -4.67
C PHE A 267 -22.84 26.65 -4.67
N LYS A 268 -23.25 27.12 -5.84
CA LYS A 268 -24.10 28.31 -5.98
C LYS A 268 -25.29 28.01 -6.87
N VAL A 269 -26.49 28.30 -6.37
CA VAL A 269 -27.76 28.13 -7.09
C VAL A 269 -28.42 29.49 -7.22
N ASN A 270 -28.75 29.88 -8.46
CA ASN A 270 -29.48 31.11 -8.74
C ASN A 270 -30.92 30.76 -9.15
N ILE A 271 -31.89 31.21 -8.36
CA ILE A 271 -33.32 31.05 -8.61
C ILE A 271 -34.02 32.40 -8.57
N TYR A 272 -35.07 32.54 -9.39
CA TYR A 272 -35.98 33.68 -9.35
C TYR A 272 -37.43 33.19 -9.37
N SER A 273 -38.30 33.95 -8.71
CA SER A 273 -39.74 33.74 -8.72
C SER A 273 -40.29 34.02 -10.11
N ILE A 274 -41.22 33.18 -10.57
CA ILE A 274 -42.08 33.49 -11.72
C ILE A 274 -43.50 33.58 -11.18
N SER A 275 -44.15 34.71 -11.41
CA SER A 275 -45.59 34.90 -11.15
C SER A 275 -46.44 33.92 -11.94
#